data_AF-A0AAJ4W8J2-F1
#
_entry.id   AF-A0AAJ4W8J2-F1
#
_cell.length_a   1.000
_cell.length_b   1.000
_cell.length_c   1.000
_cell.angle_alpha   90.00
_cell.angle_beta   90.00
_cell.angle_gamma   90.00
#
_symmetry.space_group_name_H-M   'P 1'
#
loop_
_entity.id
_entity.type
_entity.pdbx_description
1 polymer ?
#
loop_
_entity_poly.entity_id
_entity_poly.type
_entity_poly.pdbx_seq_one_letter_code
_entity_poly.pdbx_strand_id
1 'polypeptide(L)'
;MATLNKEMAYQNADYVIFATPTDYDTQCNSFNTQTVDAVIRDVLLINPDTIIIIKSTVPIDYTKRISSSHQTNNIIFSPEFFT
;
A
#
# COMPACT_ATOMS: atom_id res chain seq x y z
N MET A 1 13.35 -1.15 13.97
CA MET A 1 13.53 -2.62 13.93
C MET A 1 13.01 -3.10 12.58
N ALA A 2 13.79 -3.90 11.86
CA ALA A 2 13.30 -4.60 10.68
C ALA A 2 12.83 -6.00 11.11
N THR A 3 11.62 -6.39 10.72
CA THR A 3 11.05 -7.71 11.03
C THR A 3 10.39 -8.29 9.79
N LEU A 4 10.44 -9.62 9.67
CA LEU A 4 9.69 -10.38 8.66
C LEU A 4 8.29 -10.79 9.18
N ASN A 5 8.03 -10.60 10.47
CA ASN A 5 6.77 -10.94 11.09
C ASN A 5 5.76 -9.80 10.88
N LYS A 6 4.78 -10.04 9.99
CA LYS A 6 3.74 -9.08 9.61
C LYS A 6 2.87 -8.65 10.79
N GLU A 7 2.46 -9.57 11.65
CA GLU A 7 1.62 -9.27 12.82
C GLU A 7 2.33 -8.30 13.76
N MET A 8 3.57 -8.61 14.13
CA MET A 8 4.38 -7.70 14.94
C MET A 8 4.63 -6.35 14.26
N ALA A 9 4.72 -6.33 12.94
CA ALA A 9 4.96 -5.10 12.18
C ALA A 9 3.72 -4.19 12.13
N TYR A 10 2.51 -4.75 12.07
CA TYR A 10 1.27 -3.98 11.81
C TYR A 10 0.40 -3.77 13.05
N GLN A 11 0.43 -4.68 14.04
CA GLN A 11 -0.51 -4.68 15.17
C GLN A 11 -0.51 -3.39 16.00
N ASN A 12 0.60 -2.65 16.04
CA ASN A 12 0.70 -1.36 16.74
C ASN A 12 1.24 -0.25 15.83
N ALA A 13 1.10 -0.41 14.51
CA ALA A 13 1.56 0.60 13.57
C ALA A 13 0.49 1.67 13.37
N ASP A 14 0.80 2.91 13.72
CA ASP A 14 -0.02 4.06 13.32
C ASP A 14 0.04 4.30 11.80
N TYR A 15 1.22 4.13 11.22
CA TYR A 15 1.48 4.37 9.80
C TYR A 15 2.27 3.21 9.17
N VAL A 16 1.84 2.77 7.99
CA VAL A 16 2.55 1.80 7.15
C VAL A 16 2.91 2.45 5.83
N ILE A 17 4.21 2.55 5.52
CA ILE A 17 4.70 3.17 4.29
C ILE A 17 5.08 2.07 3.29
N PHE A 18 4.44 2.08 2.13
CA PHE A 18 4.78 1.25 0.99
C PHE A 18 5.76 1.97 0.07
N ALA A 19 7.01 1.52 0.10
CA ALA A 19 8.08 1.92 -0.81
C ALA A 19 8.59 0.73 -1.64
N THR A 20 7.77 -0.32 -1.81
CA THR A 20 8.15 -1.47 -2.64
C THR A 20 8.28 -1.02 -4.09
N PRO A 21 9.40 -1.32 -4.78
CA PRO A 21 9.56 -0.96 -6.18
C PRO A 21 8.42 -1.59 -6.99
N THR A 22 7.66 -0.77 -7.70
CA THR A 22 6.56 -1.23 -8.55
C THR A 22 7.15 -1.47 -9.92
N ASP A 23 7.23 -2.74 -10.32
CA ASP A 23 7.66 -3.10 -11.66
C ASP A 23 6.51 -2.76 -12.64
N TYR A 24 6.78 -1.86 -13.58
CA TYR A 24 5.82 -1.50 -14.61
C TYR A 24 5.88 -2.56 -15.70
N ASP A 25 4.82 -3.38 -15.79
CA ASP A 25 4.75 -4.38 -16.84
C ASP A 25 4.37 -3.71 -18.17
N THR A 26 5.34 -3.61 -19.07
CA THR A 26 5.17 -2.98 -20.39
C THR A 26 4.30 -3.80 -21.34
N GLN A 27 4.06 -5.09 -21.06
CA GLN A 27 3.22 -5.95 -21.89
C GLN A 27 1.73 -5.78 -21.57
N CYS A 28 1.40 -5.67 -20.29
CA CYS A 28 0.04 -5.39 -19.82
C CYS A 28 -0.26 -3.89 -19.66
N ASN A 29 0.73 -3.02 -19.90
CA ASN A 29 0.66 -1.57 -19.75
C ASN A 29 0.06 -1.15 -18.39
N SER A 30 0.39 -1.94 -17.36
CA SER A 30 -0.25 -1.90 -16.04
C SER A 30 0.79 -2.16 -14.96
N PHE A 31 0.72 -1.40 -13.86
CA PHE A 31 1.55 -1.66 -12.69
C PHE A 31 1.07 -2.94 -12.01
N ASN A 32 1.99 -3.83 -11.65
CA ASN A 32 1.63 -5.00 -10.86
C ASN A 32 1.36 -4.57 -9.41
N THR A 33 0.09 -4.34 -9.10
CA THR A 33 -0.36 -3.93 -7.76
C THR A 33 -0.79 -5.11 -6.89
N GLN A 34 -0.62 -6.36 -7.33
CA GLN A 34 -1.06 -7.54 -6.57
C GLN A 34 -0.37 -7.64 -5.21
N THR A 35 0.94 -7.35 -5.16
CA THR A 35 1.69 -7.36 -3.90
C THR A 35 1.21 -6.27 -2.95
N VAL A 36 0.92 -5.07 -3.48
CA VAL A 36 0.42 -3.95 -2.68
C VAL A 36 -0.97 -4.27 -2.11
N ASP A 37 -1.86 -4.82 -2.94
CA ASP A 37 -3.21 -5.22 -2.53
C ASP A 37 -3.20 -6.27 -1.41
N ALA A 38 -2.36 -7.31 -1.57
CA ALA A 38 -2.22 -8.37 -0.56
C ALA A 38 -1.76 -7.82 0.80
N VAL A 39 -0.78 -6.92 0.81
CA VAL A 39 -0.26 -6.36 2.06
C VAL A 39 -1.23 -5.34 2.65
N ILE A 40 -1.94 -4.53 1.84
CA ILE A 40 -3.01 -3.66 2.34
C ILE A 40 -4.07 -4.50 3.04
N ARG A 41 -4.45 -5.62 2.45
CA ARG A 41 -5.40 -6.55 3.07
C ARG A 41 -4.89 -7.13 4.38
N ASP A 42 -3.63 -7.56 4.45
CA ASP A 42 -2.99 -8.02 5.69
C ASP A 42 -3.01 -6.92 6.77
N VAL A 43 -2.61 -5.69 6.41
CA VAL A 43 -2.59 -4.55 7.34
C VAL A 43 -3.99 -4.28 7.87
N LEU A 44 -5.00 -4.17 7.00
CA LEU A 44 -6.39 -3.91 7.42
C LEU A 44 -6.98 -5.05 8.25
N LEU A 45 -6.55 -6.30 8.03
CA LEU A 45 -7.00 -7.46 8.79
C LEU A 45 -6.39 -7.50 10.18
N ILE A 46 -5.12 -7.07 10.32
CA ILE A 46 -4.40 -7.02 11.60
C ILE A 46 -4.76 -5.75 12.38
N ASN A 47 -4.81 -4.60 11.71
CA ASN A 47 -5.13 -3.31 12.28
C ASN A 47 -5.86 -2.43 11.24
N PRO A 48 -7.20 -2.38 11.27
CA PRO A 48 -7.99 -1.60 10.31
C PRO A 48 -7.84 -0.09 10.48
N ASP A 49 -7.35 0.39 11.62
CA ASP A 49 -7.18 1.82 11.92
C ASP A 49 -5.85 2.37 11.38
N THR A 50 -4.90 1.50 11.04
CA THR A 50 -3.58 1.89 10.51
C THR A 50 -3.70 2.72 9.23
N ILE A 51 -2.94 3.83 9.17
CA ILE A 51 -2.85 4.68 7.98
C ILE A 51 -1.79 4.11 7.03
N ILE A 52 -2.22 3.78 5.81
CA ILE A 52 -1.37 3.26 4.75
C ILE A 52 -0.94 4.41 3.84
N ILE A 53 0.37 4.60 3.70
CA ILE A 53 0.97 5.62 2.85
C ILE A 53 1.68 4.93 1.67
N ILE A 54 1.21 5.16 0.46
CA ILE A 54 1.82 4.64 -0.76
C ILE A 54 2.80 5.68 -1.30
N LYS A 55 4.09 5.38 -1.27
CA LYS A 55 5.18 6.20 -1.84
C LYS A 55 5.54 5.78 -3.27
N SER A 56 5.36 4.50 -3.59
CA SER A 56 5.69 3.96 -4.91
C SER A 56 4.76 4.48 -6.01
N THR A 57 5.28 4.51 -7.25
CA THR A 57 4.51 4.94 -8.43
C THR A 57 3.35 3.97 -8.71
N VAL A 58 2.12 4.46 -8.52
CA VAL A 58 0.89 3.72 -8.79
C VAL A 58 0.05 4.44 -9.83
N PRO A 59 -0.82 3.73 -10.57
CA PRO A 59 -1.66 4.38 -11.57
C PRO A 59 -2.62 5.38 -10.94
N ILE A 60 -2.98 6.40 -11.72
CA ILE A 60 -4.06 7.33 -11.38
C ILE A 60 -5.33 6.52 -11.06
N ASP A 61 -6.00 6.88 -9.96
CA ASP A 61 -7.18 6.19 -9.41
C ASP A 61 -6.91 4.89 -8.61
N TYR A 62 -5.67 4.42 -8.48
CA TYR A 62 -5.36 3.21 -7.68
C TYR A 62 -5.84 3.33 -6.23
N THR A 63 -5.45 4.40 -5.55
CA THR A 63 -5.83 4.67 -4.15
C THR A 63 -7.34 4.70 -3.98
N LYS A 64 -8.05 5.29 -4.95
CA LYS A 64 -9.50 5.42 -4.93
C LYS A 64 -10.19 4.06 -5.11
N ARG A 65 -9.69 3.24 -6.04
CA ARG A 65 -10.15 1.86 -6.24
C ARG A 65 -9.99 1.01 -4.99
N ILE A 66 -8.81 1.02 -4.37
CA ILE A 66 -8.56 0.20 -3.17
C ILE A 66 -9.35 0.71 -1.97
N SER A 67 -9.39 2.04 -1.75
CA SER A 67 -10.23 2.65 -0.72
C SER A 67 -11.70 2.22 -0.88
N SER A 68 -12.22 2.20 -2.10
CA SER A 68 -13.59 1.76 -2.38
C SER A 68 -13.78 0.25 -2.23
N SER A 69 -12.81 -0.60 -2.64
CA SER A 69 -12.88 -2.06 -2.50
C SER A 69 -12.85 -2.51 -1.03
N HIS A 70 -12.09 -1.81 -0.19
CA HIS A 70 -11.93 -2.14 1.23
C HIS A 70 -12.78 -1.27 2.16
N GLN A 71 -13.58 -0.35 1.61
CA GLN A 71 -14.40 0.61 2.35
C GLN A 71 -13.61 1.34 3.45
N THR A 72 -12.35 1.72 3.16
CA THR A 72 -11.45 2.39 4.10
C THR A 72 -10.97 3.71 3.52
N ASN A 73 -10.87 4.74 4.37
CA ASN A 73 -10.29 6.03 4.01
C ASN A 73 -8.85 6.19 4.50
N ASN A 74 -8.26 5.13 5.05
CA ASN A 74 -6.96 5.17 5.70
C ASN A 74 -5.82 4.99 4.69
N ILE A 75 -6.06 5.20 3.39
CA ILE A 75 -5.07 4.99 2.33
C ILE A 75 -4.75 6.32 1.67
N ILE A 76 -3.49 6.72 1.76
CA ILE A 76 -2.98 8.01 1.28
C ILE A 76 -1.89 7.73 0.23
N PHE A 77 -2.01 8.35 -0.94
CA PHE A 77 -0.92 8.37 -1.92
C PHE A 77 -0.05 9.60 -1.70
N SER A 78 1.26 9.37 -1.54
CA SER A 78 2.26 10.42 -1.41
C SER A 78 3.25 10.29 -2.56
N PRO A 79 3.13 11.09 -3.62
CA PRO A 79 4.08 11.04 -4.73
C PRO A 79 5.49 11.38 -4.24
N GLU A 80 6.47 10.57 -4.63
CA GLU A 80 7.87 10.84 -4.35
C GLU A 80 8.44 11.74 -5.46
N PHE A 81 8.51 13.05 -5.17
CA PHE A 81 9.19 14.01 -6.05
C PHE A 81 10.66 14.08 -5.67
N PHE A 82 11.47 13.16 -6.18
CA PHE A 82 12.92 13.39 -6.20
C PHE A 82 13.22 14.50 -7.21
N THR A 83 13.58 15.68 -6.70
CA THR A 83 14.35 16.70 -7.42
C THR A 83 15.82 16.31 -7.44
#